data_AF-A0A1V5NN62-F1
#
_entry.id   AF-A0A1V5NN62-F1
#
_cell.length_a   1.000
_cell.length_b   1.000
_cell.length_c   1.000
_cell.angle_alpha   90.00
_cell.angle_beta   90.00
_cell.angle_gamma   90.00
#
_symmetry.space_group_name_H-M   'P 1'
#
loop_
_entity.id
_entity.type
_entity.pdbx_description
1 polymer ?
#
loop_
_entity_poly.entity_id
_entity_poly.type
_entity_poly.pdbx_seq_one_letter_code
_entity_poly.pdbx_strand_id
1 'polypeptide(L)'
;MKEAYDVVVNIQGDEPYIHPEQIDLLVSCFKSGDSELATLIKRISLVEELDQVNLPKVVIDNSGKALYFSRSVVPFTKPEARFQAVEQGLYYKHIGIYGYRASLLPELAALPKSKLEIMESLEQLRWLENGYSITTAISNHENLAVDVPEDIALIESRFTVSD
;
A
#
# COMPACT_ATOMS: atom_id res chain seq x y z
N MET A 1 -28.14 -10.98 -15.28
CA MET A 1 -27.64 -11.13 -13.90
C MET A 1 -26.43 -10.22 -13.79
N LYS A 2 -26.34 -9.33 -12.78
CA LYS A 2 -25.02 -8.73 -12.47
C LYS A 2 -24.14 -9.91 -12.03
N GLU A 3 -22.99 -10.08 -12.66
CA GLU A 3 -22.00 -11.02 -12.14
C GLU A 3 -21.69 -10.65 -10.69
N ALA A 4 -21.84 -11.62 -9.79
CA ALA A 4 -21.50 -11.44 -8.40
C ALA A 4 -20.01 -11.75 -8.25
N TYR A 5 -19.21 -10.72 -8.04
CA TYR A 5 -17.79 -10.86 -7.74
C TYR A 5 -17.61 -11.00 -6.23
N ASP A 6 -16.73 -11.90 -5.79
CA ASP A 6 -16.44 -12.05 -4.35
C ASP A 6 -15.45 -11.00 -3.86
N VAL A 7 -14.50 -10.62 -4.72
CA VAL A 7 -13.42 -9.68 -4.44
C VAL A 7 -13.33 -8.67 -5.57
N VAL A 8 -13.18 -7.40 -5.21
CA VAL A 8 -12.90 -6.28 -6.10
C VAL A 8 -11.48 -5.82 -5.84
N VAL A 9 -10.67 -5.66 -6.89
CA VAL A 9 -9.33 -5.09 -6.80
C VAL A 9 -9.36 -3.69 -7.40
N ASN A 10 -8.93 -2.70 -6.62
CA ASN A 10 -8.70 -1.34 -7.06
C ASN A 10 -7.22 -1.16 -7.40
N ILE A 11 -6.95 -0.96 -8.69
CA ILE A 11 -5.64 -0.63 -9.26
C ILE A 11 -5.67 0.86 -9.57
N GLN A 12 -4.84 1.66 -8.89
CA GLN A 12 -4.80 3.10 -9.12
C GLN A 12 -4.21 3.42 -10.50
N GLY A 13 -4.70 4.49 -11.12
CA GLY A 13 -4.29 4.88 -12.48
C GLY A 13 -2.88 5.49 -12.57
N ASP A 14 -2.31 5.88 -11.44
CA ASP A 14 -0.97 6.44 -11.26
C ASP A 14 0.10 5.37 -10.99
N GLU A 15 -0.27 4.08 -10.98
CA GLU A 15 0.62 2.94 -10.75
C GLU A 15 0.78 2.06 -12.03
N PRO A 16 1.41 2.58 -13.10
CA PRO A 16 1.47 1.89 -14.40
C PRO A 16 2.34 0.62 -14.41
N TYR A 17 3.15 0.39 -13.36
CA TYR A 17 4.09 -0.73 -13.25
C TYR A 17 3.64 -1.84 -12.30
N ILE A 18 2.34 -1.94 -11.98
CA ILE A 18 1.83 -3.06 -11.19
C ILE A 18 2.07 -4.38 -11.93
N HIS A 19 2.82 -5.28 -11.29
CA HIS A 19 3.11 -6.60 -11.82
C HIS A 19 1.89 -7.54 -11.61
N PRO A 20 1.52 -8.40 -12.57
CA PRO A 20 0.38 -9.31 -12.41
C PRO A 20 0.45 -10.19 -11.14
N GLU A 21 1.65 -10.64 -10.76
CA GLU A 21 1.87 -11.41 -9.53
C GLU A 21 1.50 -10.62 -8.25
N GLN A 22 1.51 -9.29 -8.28
CA GLN A 22 1.04 -8.47 -7.17
C GLN A 22 -0.48 -8.58 -7.02
N ILE A 23 -1.21 -8.64 -8.13
CA ILE A 23 -2.66 -8.85 -8.12
C ILE A 23 -2.98 -10.24 -7.55
N ASP A 24 -2.26 -11.27 -8.00
CA ASP A 24 -2.42 -12.64 -7.49
C ASP A 24 -2.09 -12.74 -5.99
N LEU A 25 -1.01 -12.10 -5.55
CA LEU A 25 -0.61 -12.02 -4.14
C LEU A 25 -1.70 -11.35 -3.30
N LEU A 26 -2.22 -10.21 -3.77
CA LEU A 26 -3.27 -9.48 -3.08
C LEU A 26 -4.56 -10.30 -2.96
N VAL A 27 -4.98 -10.95 -4.06
CA VAL A 27 -6.16 -11.83 -4.07
C VAL A 27 -5.96 -13.03 -3.13
N SER A 28 -4.71 -13.51 -2.97
CA SER A 28 -4.41 -14.62 -2.08
C SER A 28 -4.76 -14.35 -0.61
N CYS A 29 -4.74 -13.08 -0.17
CA CYS A 29 -5.14 -12.67 1.19
C CYS A 29 -6.59 -13.05 1.51
N PHE A 30 -7.46 -13.15 0.50
CA PHE A 30 -8.89 -13.45 0.68
C PHE A 30 -9.19 -14.96 0.71
N LYS A 31 -8.20 -15.83 0.49
CA LYS A 31 -8.43 -17.28 0.40
C LYS A 31 -8.78 -17.93 1.73
N SER A 32 -8.29 -17.43 2.87
CA SER A 32 -8.63 -17.99 4.20
C SER A 32 -10.05 -17.60 4.66
N GLY A 33 -10.62 -16.54 4.08
CA GLY A 33 -11.93 -16.00 4.47
C GLY A 33 -11.87 -14.90 5.53
N ASP A 34 -10.77 -14.76 6.25
CA ASP A 34 -10.66 -13.82 7.39
C ASP A 34 -10.44 -12.36 6.99
N SER A 35 -9.92 -12.13 5.79
CA SER A 35 -9.64 -10.80 5.27
C SER A 35 -10.81 -10.27 4.45
N GLU A 36 -11.31 -9.10 4.84
CA GLU A 36 -12.33 -8.37 4.09
C GLU A 36 -11.74 -7.20 3.29
N LEU A 37 -10.56 -6.73 3.70
CA LEU A 37 -9.83 -5.62 3.12
C LEU A 37 -8.32 -5.94 3.18
N ALA A 38 -7.63 -5.77 2.06
CA ALA A 38 -6.20 -6.04 1.97
C ALA A 38 -5.46 -5.03 1.08
N THR A 39 -4.16 -4.89 1.30
CA THR A 39 -3.25 -4.10 0.47
C THR A 39 -1.88 -4.76 0.39
N LEU A 40 -1.01 -4.24 -0.46
CA LEU A 40 0.38 -4.67 -0.55
C LEU A 40 1.31 -3.66 0.12
N ILE A 41 2.41 -4.19 0.64
CA ILE A 41 3.49 -3.43 1.23
C ILE A 41 4.81 -3.97 0.70
N LYS A 42 5.87 -3.18 0.79
CA LYS A 42 7.23 -3.62 0.44
C LYS A 42 8.21 -3.19 1.51
N ARG A 43 9.20 -4.04 1.79
CA ARG A 43 10.30 -3.67 2.67
C ARG A 43 11.08 -2.50 2.06
N ILE A 44 11.34 -1.50 2.88
CA ILE A 44 12.27 -0.43 2.52
C ILE A 44 13.69 -1.00 2.61
N SER A 45 14.48 -0.75 1.56
CA SER A 45 15.84 -1.31 1.43
C SER A 45 16.92 -0.24 1.45
N LEU A 46 16.55 1.01 1.22
CA LEU A 46 17.44 2.16 1.23
C LEU A 46 17.00 3.15 2.33
N VAL A 47 17.97 3.69 3.08
CA VAL A 47 17.68 4.65 4.16
C VAL A 47 17.08 5.94 3.61
N GLU A 48 17.48 6.31 2.39
CA GLU A 48 17.04 7.48 1.66
C GLU A 48 15.53 7.43 1.33
N GLU A 49 14.93 6.24 1.24
CA GLU A 49 13.49 6.08 1.02
C GLU A 49 12.66 6.48 2.26
N LEU A 50 13.24 6.46 3.46
CA LEU A 50 12.50 6.74 4.71
C LEU A 50 11.92 8.15 4.72
N ASP A 51 12.74 9.13 4.34
CA ASP A 51 12.37 10.55 4.38
C ASP A 51 11.55 10.98 3.15
N GLN A 52 11.27 10.08 2.20
CA GLN A 52 10.41 10.37 1.05
C GLN A 52 8.94 10.43 1.49
N VAL A 53 8.35 11.63 1.40
CA VAL A 53 6.95 11.91 1.78
C VAL A 53 5.94 11.25 0.82
N ASN A 54 6.36 11.00 -0.42
CA ASN A 54 5.55 10.32 -1.44
C ASN A 54 5.59 8.79 -1.32
N LEU A 55 6.41 8.24 -0.40
CA LEU A 55 6.37 6.84 -0.02
C LEU A 55 5.76 6.73 1.38
N PRO A 56 4.43 6.53 1.52
CA PRO A 56 3.83 6.31 2.82
C PRO A 56 4.41 5.06 3.47
N LYS A 57 4.84 5.20 4.73
CA LYS A 57 5.29 4.10 5.56
C LYS A 57 4.09 3.43 6.19
N VAL A 58 4.23 2.15 6.50
CA VAL A 58 3.21 1.35 7.18
C VAL A 58 3.84 0.55 8.31
N VAL A 59 3.19 0.56 9.47
CA VAL A 59 3.52 -0.31 10.60
C VAL A 59 2.50 -1.44 10.63
N ILE A 60 2.97 -2.67 10.80
CA ILE A 60 2.13 -3.87 10.84
C ILE A 60 2.31 -4.62 12.17
N ASP A 61 1.30 -5.38 12.56
CA ASP A 61 1.38 -6.30 13.69
C ASP A 61 1.96 -7.67 13.29
N ASN A 62 2.10 -8.56 14.28
CA ASN A 62 2.63 -9.92 14.08
C ASN A 62 1.72 -10.82 13.23
N SER A 63 0.46 -10.42 12.99
CA SER A 63 -0.48 -11.11 12.11
C SER A 63 -0.49 -10.54 10.69
N GLY A 64 0.34 -9.53 10.41
CA GLY A 64 0.40 -8.87 9.11
C GLY A 64 -0.75 -7.89 8.88
N LYS A 65 -1.43 -7.41 9.93
CA LYS A 65 -2.44 -6.37 9.82
C LYS A 65 -1.79 -5.00 9.98
N ALA A 66 -2.22 -4.03 9.18
CA ALA A 66 -1.74 -2.66 9.32
C ALA A 66 -2.24 -2.04 10.63
N LEU A 67 -1.30 -1.51 11.41
CA LEU A 67 -1.56 -0.72 12.61
C LEU A 67 -1.74 0.76 12.28
N TYR A 68 -0.90 1.29 11.38
CA TYR A 68 -0.93 2.70 10.99
C TYR A 68 -0.19 2.94 9.66
N PHE A 69 -0.65 3.93 8.90
CA PHE A 69 0.01 4.46 7.71
C PHE A 69 0.40 5.91 7.96
N SER A 70 1.58 6.33 7.50
CA SER A 70 2.03 7.72 7.65
C SER A 70 2.99 8.13 6.56
N ARG A 71 2.95 9.39 6.16
CA ARG A 71 4.03 9.99 5.36
C ARG A 71 5.28 10.26 6.20
N SER A 72 5.14 10.34 7.52
CA SER A 72 6.26 10.42 8.46
C SER A 72 7.00 9.08 8.59
N VAL A 73 8.24 9.11 9.06
CA VAL A 73 9.03 7.90 9.31
C VAL A 73 8.45 7.14 10.50
N VAL A 74 7.83 5.98 10.22
CA VAL A 74 7.28 5.07 11.22
C VAL A 74 7.75 3.63 10.96
N PRO A 75 8.10 2.85 12.01
CA PRO A 75 8.23 3.27 13.41
C PRO A 75 9.39 4.27 13.59
N PHE A 76 9.31 5.09 14.65
CA PHE A 76 10.40 6.00 14.98
C PHE A 76 11.66 5.20 15.34
N THR A 77 12.77 5.54 14.69
CA THR A 77 14.12 5.15 15.12
C THR A 77 14.99 6.39 15.20
N LYS A 78 15.98 6.35 16.09
CA LYS A 78 16.98 7.42 16.16
C LYS A 78 17.76 7.47 14.84
N PRO A 79 18.12 8.67 14.33
CA PRO A 79 18.80 8.81 13.04
C PRO A 79 20.02 7.88 12.87
N GLU A 80 20.84 7.75 13.91
CA GLU A 80 22.04 6.90 13.92
C GLU A 80 21.75 5.38 13.84
N ALA A 81 20.51 4.96 14.11
CA ALA A 81 20.09 3.56 14.06
C ALA A 81 19.29 3.21 12.80
N ARG A 82 18.97 4.19 11.93
CA ARG A 82 18.14 3.98 10.73
C ARG A 82 18.74 2.96 9.78
N PHE A 83 20.05 3.01 9.54
CA PHE A 83 20.74 2.06 8.67
C PHE A 83 20.56 0.62 9.14
N GLN A 84 20.85 0.35 10.41
CA GLN A 84 20.68 -0.96 11.01
C GLN A 84 19.22 -1.43 10.99
N ALA A 85 18.27 -0.52 11.24
CA ALA A 85 16.85 -0.83 11.23
C ALA A 85 16.34 -1.20 9.82
N VAL A 86 16.87 -0.55 8.77
CA VAL A 86 16.60 -0.90 7.38
C VAL A 86 17.20 -2.25 7.03
N GLU A 87 18.45 -2.53 7.40
CA GLU A 87 19.08 -3.86 7.19
C GLU A 87 18.31 -5.00 7.88
N GLN A 88 17.72 -4.73 9.04
CA GLN A 88 16.87 -5.68 9.77
C GLN A 88 15.46 -5.82 9.16
N GLY A 89 15.11 -5.03 8.14
CA GLY A 89 13.81 -5.09 7.47
C GLY A 89 12.65 -4.60 8.35
N LEU A 90 12.88 -3.61 9.22
CA LEU A 90 11.86 -3.08 10.14
C LEU A 90 10.89 -2.09 9.49
N TYR A 91 11.21 -1.61 8.29
CA TYR A 91 10.46 -0.58 7.58
C TYR A 91 9.73 -1.12 6.37
N TYR A 92 8.50 -0.67 6.20
CA TYR A 92 7.67 -1.00 5.05
C TYR A 92 7.14 0.28 4.40
N LYS A 93 7.18 0.33 3.07
CA LYS A 93 6.46 1.28 2.23
C LYS A 93 5.15 0.66 1.75
N HIS A 94 4.10 1.46 1.67
CA HIS A 94 2.80 1.06 1.14
C HIS A 94 2.82 1.06 -0.40
N ILE A 95 2.08 0.15 -1.02
CA ILE A 95 1.86 0.09 -2.46
C ILE A 95 0.38 0.38 -2.73
N GLY A 96 0.08 1.31 -3.65
CA GLY A 96 -1.24 1.87 -3.91
C GLY A 96 -2.29 0.92 -4.53
N ILE A 97 -2.34 -0.35 -4.12
CA ILE A 97 -3.31 -1.33 -4.59
C ILE A 97 -4.12 -1.90 -3.43
N TYR A 98 -5.42 -2.08 -3.64
CA TYR A 98 -6.32 -2.58 -2.61
C TYR A 98 -7.26 -3.66 -3.13
N GLY A 99 -7.51 -4.65 -2.27
CA GLY A 99 -8.53 -5.67 -2.47
C GLY A 99 -9.63 -5.49 -1.44
N TYR A 100 -10.87 -5.76 -1.84
CA TYR A 100 -12.04 -5.66 -0.97
C TYR A 100 -12.97 -6.84 -1.22
N ARG A 101 -13.61 -7.36 -0.19
CA ARG A 101 -14.84 -8.13 -0.38
C ARG A 101 -15.87 -7.23 -1.05
N ALA A 102 -16.52 -7.71 -2.10
CA ALA A 102 -17.50 -6.91 -2.84
C ALA A 102 -18.68 -6.44 -1.96
N SER A 103 -19.03 -7.23 -0.94
CA SER A 103 -20.04 -6.87 0.05
C SER A 103 -19.65 -5.68 0.94
N LEU A 104 -18.35 -5.50 1.21
CA LEU A 104 -17.83 -4.47 2.10
C LEU A 104 -17.66 -3.12 1.40
N LEU A 105 -17.41 -3.13 0.09
CA LEU A 105 -17.07 -1.94 -0.68
C LEU A 105 -18.11 -0.80 -0.57
N PRO A 106 -19.44 -1.03 -0.64
CA PRO A 106 -20.43 0.03 -0.49
C PRO A 106 -20.37 0.73 0.89
N GLU A 107 -20.08 -0.03 1.95
CA GLU A 107 -19.96 0.50 3.31
C GLU A 107 -18.74 1.41 3.43
N LEU A 108 -17.58 0.94 2.94
CA LEU A 108 -16.34 1.73 2.95
C LEU A 108 -16.47 3.03 2.14
N ALA A 109 -17.13 2.96 0.98
CA ALA A 109 -17.35 4.11 0.11
C ALA A 109 -18.29 5.16 0.73
N ALA A 110 -19.20 4.75 1.61
CA ALA A 110 -20.14 5.64 2.28
C ALA A 110 -19.54 6.36 3.50
N LEU A 111 -18.37 5.94 3.98
CA LEU A 111 -17.73 6.57 5.14
C LEU A 111 -17.31 8.01 4.83
N PRO A 112 -17.60 8.98 5.72
CA PRO A 112 -17.09 10.34 5.57
C PRO A 112 -15.57 10.34 5.74
N LYS A 113 -14.91 11.34 5.12
CA LYS A 113 -13.47 11.53 5.32
C LYS A 113 -13.14 11.68 6.79
N SER A 114 -12.13 10.94 7.24
CA SER A 114 -11.72 10.91 8.64
C SER A 114 -10.66 11.97 8.93
N LYS A 115 -10.33 12.17 10.22
CA LYS A 115 -9.37 13.22 10.60
C LYS A 115 -7.96 12.88 10.13
N LEU A 116 -7.52 11.64 10.33
CA LEU A 116 -6.18 11.20 9.95
C LEU A 116 -6.04 11.11 8.42
N GLU A 117 -7.09 10.68 7.72
CA GLU A 117 -7.10 10.74 6.25
C GLU A 117 -6.79 12.15 5.75
N ILE A 118 -7.46 13.17 6.28
CA ILE A 118 -7.27 14.55 5.85
C ILE A 118 -5.86 15.04 6.20
N MET A 119 -5.37 14.71 7.40
CA MET A 119 -4.06 15.18 7.87
C MET A 119 -2.89 14.55 7.11
N GLU A 120 -2.95 13.25 6.82
CA GLU A 120 -1.89 12.52 6.12
C GLU A 120 -2.11 12.49 4.60
N SER A 121 -3.30 12.87 4.13
CA SER A 121 -3.74 12.68 2.73
C SER A 121 -3.59 11.21 2.30
N LEU A 122 -4.18 10.30 3.09
CA LEU A 122 -4.16 8.84 2.93
C LEU A 122 -5.54 8.23 3.20
N GLU A 123 -6.25 7.80 2.15
CA GLU A 123 -7.65 7.31 2.23
C GLU A 123 -7.83 6.14 3.20
N GLN A 124 -6.88 5.21 3.24
CA GLN A 124 -6.96 3.99 4.04
C GLN A 124 -7.04 4.25 5.55
N LEU A 125 -6.61 5.43 6.01
CA LEU A 125 -6.77 5.83 7.40
C LEU A 125 -8.24 6.01 7.79
N ARG A 126 -9.13 6.32 6.83
CA ARG A 126 -10.58 6.33 7.02
C ARG A 126 -11.08 4.98 7.51
N TRP A 127 -10.59 3.90 6.92
CA TRP A 127 -11.02 2.55 7.27
C TRP A 127 -10.48 2.15 8.65
N LEU A 128 -9.21 2.44 8.93
CA LEU A 128 -8.63 2.18 10.25
C LEU A 128 -9.33 2.96 11.37
N GLU A 129 -9.63 4.25 11.18
CA GLU A 129 -10.33 5.08 12.18
C GLU A 129 -11.77 4.59 12.45
N ASN A 130 -12.40 3.92 11.50
CA ASN A 130 -13.74 3.33 11.66
C ASN A 130 -13.72 1.87 12.12
N GLY A 131 -12.55 1.34 12.52
CA GLY A 131 -12.41 0.01 13.11
C GLY A 131 -12.28 -1.15 12.12
N TYR A 132 -12.12 -0.86 10.83
CA TYR A 132 -11.85 -1.89 9.84
C TYR A 132 -10.40 -2.36 9.91
N SER A 133 -10.20 -3.65 9.65
CA SER A 133 -8.87 -4.27 9.66
C SER A 133 -8.33 -4.37 8.23
N ILE A 134 -7.10 -3.89 8.01
CA ILE A 134 -6.42 -3.98 6.71
C ILE A 134 -5.37 -5.08 6.78
N THR A 135 -5.55 -6.15 6.01
CA THR A 135 -4.54 -7.21 5.87
C THR A 135 -3.44 -6.74 4.91
N THR A 136 -2.18 -7.05 5.19
CA THR A 136 -1.06 -6.71 4.32
C THR A 136 -0.37 -7.97 3.80
N ALA A 137 0.12 -7.92 2.57
CA ALA A 137 1.05 -8.91 2.03
C ALA A 137 2.30 -8.21 1.49
N ILE A 138 3.46 -8.84 1.70
CA ILE A 138 4.76 -8.26 1.32
C ILE A 138 5.06 -8.62 -0.14
N SER A 139 5.14 -7.61 -1.00
CA SER A 139 5.58 -7.72 -2.39
C SER A 139 7.11 -7.62 -2.49
N ASN A 140 7.68 -8.40 -3.39
CA ASN A 140 9.10 -8.29 -3.77
C ASN A 140 9.31 -7.42 -5.02
N HIS A 141 8.23 -7.07 -5.74
CA HIS A 141 8.29 -6.24 -6.95
C HIS A 141 8.53 -4.77 -6.60
N GLU A 142 9.31 -4.06 -7.41
CA GLU A 142 9.38 -2.59 -7.32
C GLU A 142 8.22 -1.97 -8.08
N ASN A 143 7.65 -0.93 -7.50
CA ASN A 143 6.64 -0.10 -8.13
C ASN A 143 7.24 1.25 -8.49
N LEU A 144 6.87 1.76 -9.66
CA LEU A 144 7.11 3.15 -10.04
C LEU A 144 5.75 3.81 -10.21
N ALA A 145 5.39 4.65 -9.24
CA ALA A 145 4.22 5.51 -9.31
C ALA A 145 4.54 6.81 -10.08
N VAL A 146 3.51 7.45 -10.62
CA VAL A 146 3.57 8.79 -11.20
C VAL A 146 2.95 9.78 -10.22
N ASP A 147 3.77 10.40 -9.38
CA ASP A 147 3.31 11.39 -8.41
C ASP A 147 3.64 12.82 -8.86
N VAL A 148 4.76 13.02 -9.56
CA VAL A 148 5.23 14.32 -10.05
C VAL A 148 5.60 14.26 -11.54
N PRO A 149 5.60 15.40 -12.26
CA PRO A 149 5.94 15.44 -13.68
C PRO A 149 7.30 14.80 -14.01
N GLU A 150 8.26 14.88 -13.10
CA GLU A 150 9.60 14.30 -13.25
C GLU A 150 9.59 12.76 -13.32
N ASP A 151 8.59 12.10 -12.73
CA ASP A 151 8.47 10.63 -12.74
C ASP A 151 8.21 10.09 -14.15
N ILE A 152 7.58 10.89 -15.01
CA ILE A 152 7.25 10.51 -16.40
C ILE A 152 8.51 10.13 -17.16
N ALA A 153 9.59 10.91 -17.05
CA ALA A 153 10.83 10.65 -17.78
C ALA A 153 11.47 9.32 -17.37
N LEU A 154 11.44 8.98 -16.08
CA LEU A 154 11.93 7.69 -15.57
C LEU A 154 11.08 6.53 -16.10
N ILE A 155 9.76 6.72 -16.13
CA ILE A 155 8.79 5.74 -16.59
C ILE A 155 8.91 5.50 -18.09
N GLU A 156 9.00 6.56 -18.90
CA GLU A 156 9.21 6.47 -20.34
C GLU A 156 10.52 5.75 -20.69
N SER A 157 11.59 6.00 -19.93
CA SER A 157 12.88 5.31 -20.13
C SER A 157 12.81 3.78 -19.93
N ARG A 158 11.80 3.29 -19.20
CA ARG A 158 11.56 1.86 -18.98
C ARG A 158 10.49 1.27 -19.91
N PHE A 159 9.68 2.12 -20.55
CA PHE A 159 8.70 1.73 -21.58
C PHE A 159 9.28 1.69 -23.00
N THR A 160 10.54 2.05 -23.21
CA THR A 160 11.20 1.81 -24.51
C THR A 160 11.33 0.32 -24.76
N VAL A 161 10.34 -0.23 -25.46
CA VAL A 161 10.40 -1.52 -26.12
C VAL A 161 11.60 -1.48 -27.06
N SER A 162 12.59 -2.34 -26.84
CA SER A 162 13.51 -2.68 -27.92
C SER A 162 12.68 -3.43 -28.96
N ASP A 163 12.54 -2.84 -30.15
CA ASP A 163 11.84 -3.43 -31.30
C ASP A 163 12.25 -4.89 -31.58
#